data_AF-E2ZMZ7-F1
#
_entry.id   AF-E2ZMZ7-F1
#
_cell.length_a   1.000
_cell.length_b   1.000
_cell.length_c   1.000
_cell.angle_alpha   90.00
_cell.angle_beta   90.00
_cell.angle_gamma   90.00
#
_symmetry.space_group_name_H-M   'P 1'
#
loop_
_entity.id
_entity.type
_entity.pdbx_description
1 polymer ?
#
loop_
_entity_poly.entity_id
_entity_poly.type
_entity_poly.pdbx_seq_one_letter_code
_entity_poly.pdbx_strand_id
1 'polypeptide(L)'
;MKLSGLTKMVKRQLVCNVFHNDESDDFYIGTASAIYCATGFPRPLNRNQMGAMLGISEDTMIEKVVYNDFDCAYKIDFQGFNLDDTIKDEVEVKKLGIGIYCSGEILIPLVTEDRHMVGIICQSHLAPLEDEIKNNGFIRYYQRKQTDGTVYYVVKNGMRVRAAVMAYTVPDYAEAKLQELVAMLAETHIGEQEEPEQTFDDLNAEKDSEQQE
;
A
#
# COMPACT_ATOMS: atom_id res chain seq x y z
N MET A 1 2.43 -12.94 11.06
CA MET A 1 1.27 -12.64 10.21
C MET A 1 0.02 -12.98 11.00
N LYS A 2 -1.08 -12.24 10.81
CA LYS A 2 -2.37 -12.46 11.46
C LYS A 2 -3.32 -13.17 10.51
N LEU A 3 -3.68 -14.42 10.81
CA LEU A 3 -4.58 -15.22 9.96
C LEU A 3 -5.94 -14.55 9.76
N SER A 4 -6.49 -13.88 10.77
CA SER A 4 -7.78 -13.18 10.61
C SER A 4 -7.71 -12.04 9.58
N GLY A 5 -6.56 -11.40 9.42
CA GLY A 5 -6.33 -10.40 8.37
C GLY A 5 -6.31 -11.05 6.99
N LEU A 6 -5.62 -12.18 6.86
CA LEU A 6 -5.56 -12.95 5.62
C LEU A 6 -6.94 -13.53 5.24
N THR A 7 -7.68 -14.09 6.20
CA THR A 7 -9.05 -14.59 5.99
C THR A 7 -9.97 -13.50 5.45
N LYS A 8 -9.89 -12.26 5.96
CA LYS A 8 -10.65 -11.12 5.44
C LYS A 8 -10.30 -10.86 3.97
N MET A 9 -9.02 -10.89 3.63
CA MET A 9 -8.57 -10.68 2.24
C MET A 9 -9.05 -11.79 1.30
N VAL A 10 -8.93 -13.07 1.70
CA VAL A 10 -9.42 -14.20 0.91
C VAL A 10 -10.93 -14.12 0.71
N LYS A 11 -11.72 -13.85 1.76
CA LYS A 11 -13.18 -13.70 1.64
C LYS A 11 -13.59 -12.52 0.77
N ARG A 12 -12.82 -11.43 0.79
CA ARG A 12 -13.09 -10.23 0.00
C ARG A 12 -12.77 -10.42 -1.48
N GLN A 13 -11.62 -11.04 -1.77
CA GLN A 13 -11.10 -11.17 -3.13
C GLN A 13 -11.47 -12.50 -3.79
N LEU A 14 -12.02 -13.45 -3.02
CA LEU A 14 -12.43 -14.78 -3.48
C LEU A 14 -11.30 -15.55 -4.19
N VAL A 15 -10.06 -15.30 -3.79
CA VAL A 15 -8.87 -15.97 -4.31
C VAL A 15 -7.99 -16.39 -3.14
N CYS A 16 -7.55 -17.65 -3.18
CA CYS A 16 -6.58 -18.23 -2.26
C CYS A 16 -5.59 -19.07 -3.08
N ASN A 17 -4.39 -18.53 -3.26
CA ASN A 17 -3.29 -19.25 -3.90
C ASN A 17 -2.35 -19.75 -2.81
N VAL A 18 -2.00 -21.02 -2.83
CA VAL A 18 -1.02 -21.61 -1.90
C VAL A 18 0.23 -21.91 -2.70
N PHE A 19 1.38 -21.46 -2.19
CA PHE A 19 2.66 -21.71 -2.83
C PHE A 19 3.61 -22.40 -1.85
N HIS A 20 4.08 -23.58 -2.27
CA HIS A 20 5.10 -24.32 -1.56
C HIS A 20 6.46 -24.04 -2.20
N ASN A 21 7.43 -23.64 -1.37
CA ASN A 21 8.80 -23.45 -1.83
C ASN A 21 9.51 -24.80 -1.92
N ASP A 22 10.10 -25.09 -3.08
CA ASP A 22 10.80 -26.36 -3.31
C ASP A 22 12.12 -26.48 -2.56
N GLU A 23 12.79 -25.36 -2.30
CA GLU A 23 14.14 -25.34 -1.73
C GLU A 23 14.15 -25.17 -0.21
N SER A 24 13.00 -24.89 0.41
CA SER A 24 12.93 -24.60 1.84
C SER A 24 11.59 -24.94 2.44
N ASP A 25 11.54 -24.84 3.76
CA ASP A 25 10.31 -25.01 4.51
C ASP A 25 9.35 -23.79 4.47
N ASP A 26 9.63 -22.82 3.60
CA ASP A 26 8.77 -21.67 3.41
C ASP A 26 7.51 -22.03 2.61
N PHE A 27 6.40 -21.42 3.01
CA PHE A 27 5.20 -21.43 2.20
C PHE A 27 4.50 -20.08 2.27
N TYR A 28 3.76 -19.79 1.23
CA TYR A 28 3.15 -18.48 1.00
C TYR A 28 1.68 -18.64 0.67
N ILE A 29 0.89 -17.65 1.06
CA ILE A 29 -0.52 -17.58 0.71
C ILE A 29 -0.75 -16.30 -0.06
N GLY A 30 -1.24 -16.42 -1.28
CA GLY A 30 -1.61 -15.33 -2.17
C GLY A 30 -3.11 -15.07 -2.18
N THR A 31 -3.45 -13.80 -2.38
CA THR A 31 -4.78 -13.34 -2.78
C THR A 31 -4.65 -12.66 -4.14
N ALA A 32 -5.74 -12.10 -4.68
CA ALA A 32 -5.71 -11.44 -6.00
C ALA A 32 -4.77 -10.22 -6.08
N SER A 33 -4.27 -9.71 -4.94
CA SER A 33 -3.53 -8.43 -4.87
C SER A 33 -2.23 -8.48 -4.07
N ALA A 34 -1.92 -9.63 -3.45
CA ALA A 34 -0.80 -9.74 -2.54
C ALA A 34 -0.41 -11.19 -2.27
N ILE A 35 0.84 -11.43 -1.91
CA ILE A 35 1.36 -12.71 -1.43
C ILE A 35 1.97 -12.50 -0.06
N TYR A 36 1.65 -13.36 0.90
CA TYR A 36 2.08 -13.26 2.29
C TYR A 36 2.91 -14.47 2.70
N CYS A 37 4.02 -14.24 3.39
CA CYS A 37 4.81 -15.28 4.01
C CYS A 37 4.01 -15.91 5.17
N ALA A 38 3.67 -17.18 5.01
CA ALA A 38 2.94 -17.97 5.99
C ALA A 38 3.85 -18.98 6.73
N THR A 39 5.16 -18.95 6.49
CA THR A 39 6.15 -19.74 7.24
C THR A 39 5.93 -19.64 8.75
N GLY A 40 5.92 -20.80 9.42
CA GLY A 40 5.63 -20.93 10.84
C GLY A 40 4.19 -21.32 11.18
N PHE A 41 3.26 -21.25 10.22
CA PHE A 41 1.94 -21.87 10.34
C PHE A 41 1.95 -23.33 9.86
N PRO A 42 0.95 -24.15 10.25
CA PRO A 42 0.77 -25.48 9.69
C PRO A 42 0.60 -25.41 8.16
N ARG A 43 1.26 -26.31 7.42
CA ARG A 43 1.11 -26.40 5.97
C ARG A 43 -0.17 -27.18 5.63
N PRO A 44 -1.16 -26.56 4.97
CA PRO A 44 -2.33 -27.28 4.51
C PRO A 44 -1.95 -28.16 3.31
N LEU A 45 -2.47 -29.39 3.27
CA LEU A 45 -2.24 -30.35 2.17
C LEU A 45 -3.31 -30.28 1.07
N ASN A 46 -4.37 -29.52 1.31
CA ASN A 46 -5.50 -29.37 0.39
C ASN A 46 -6.38 -28.18 0.79
N ARG A 47 -7.32 -27.86 -0.09
CA ARG A 47 -8.34 -26.83 0.07
C ARG A 47 -9.08 -26.89 1.42
N ASN A 48 -9.47 -28.07 1.88
CA ASN A 48 -10.25 -28.22 3.11
C ASN A 48 -9.42 -27.88 4.34
N GLN A 49 -8.16 -28.32 4.37
CA GLN A 49 -7.22 -27.94 5.43
C GLN A 49 -6.91 -26.43 5.39
N MET A 50 -6.76 -25.84 4.20
CA MET A 50 -6.60 -24.39 4.05
C MET A 50 -7.83 -23.63 4.59
N GLY A 51 -9.04 -24.09 4.25
CA GLY A 51 -10.29 -23.55 4.75
C GLY A 51 -10.37 -23.59 6.27
N ALA A 52 -10.06 -24.74 6.87
CA ALA A 52 -10.02 -24.91 8.32
C ALA A 52 -9.00 -23.97 8.98
N MET A 53 -7.78 -23.87 8.43
CA MET A 53 -6.74 -22.95 8.92
C MET A 53 -7.18 -21.48 8.87
N LEU A 54 -7.91 -21.07 7.84
CA LEU A 54 -8.42 -19.70 7.69
C LEU A 54 -9.74 -19.47 8.44
N GLY A 55 -10.39 -20.50 8.99
CA GLY A 55 -11.75 -20.39 9.54
C GLY A 55 -12.78 -20.00 8.47
N ILE A 56 -12.63 -20.52 7.25
CA ILE A 56 -13.58 -20.39 6.14
C ILE A 56 -14.34 -21.70 6.01
N SER A 57 -15.67 -21.64 5.93
CA SER A 57 -16.48 -22.85 5.77
C SER A 57 -16.13 -23.57 4.47
N GLU A 58 -16.27 -24.89 4.48
CA GLU A 58 -16.05 -25.73 3.31
C GLU A 58 -16.88 -25.26 2.12
N ASP A 59 -18.19 -25.02 2.31
CA ASP A 59 -19.07 -24.48 1.27
C ASP A 59 -18.54 -23.18 0.65
N THR A 60 -18.06 -22.25 1.48
CA THR A 60 -17.51 -20.98 0.96
C THR A 60 -16.21 -21.22 0.19
N MET A 61 -15.34 -22.10 0.68
CA MET A 61 -14.08 -22.44 0.01
C MET A 61 -14.31 -23.16 -1.33
N ILE A 62 -15.35 -24.00 -1.41
CA ILE A 62 -15.66 -24.78 -2.61
C ILE A 62 -16.39 -23.93 -3.64
N GLU A 63 -17.44 -23.22 -3.24
CA GLU A 63 -18.37 -22.57 -4.15
C GLU A 63 -17.91 -21.18 -4.60
N LYS A 64 -17.14 -20.47 -3.76
CA LYS A 64 -16.86 -19.04 -3.98
C LYS A 64 -15.38 -18.74 -4.17
N VAL A 65 -14.50 -19.42 -3.44
CA VAL A 65 -13.07 -19.12 -3.47
C VAL A 65 -12.39 -19.88 -4.59
N VAL A 66 -11.75 -19.14 -5.51
CA VAL A 66 -10.79 -19.71 -6.44
C VAL A 66 -9.57 -20.15 -5.64
N TYR A 67 -9.40 -21.46 -5.50
CA TYR A 67 -8.28 -22.06 -4.80
C TYR A 67 -7.32 -22.72 -5.78
N ASN A 68 -6.07 -22.27 -5.75
CA ASN A 68 -4.98 -22.85 -6.52
C ASN A 68 -3.88 -23.32 -5.57
N ASP A 69 -3.37 -24.52 -5.83
CA ASP A 69 -2.30 -25.14 -5.07
C ASP A 69 -1.10 -25.31 -5.99
N PHE A 70 -0.01 -24.62 -5.67
CA PHE A 70 1.20 -24.61 -6.47
C PHE A 70 2.30 -25.34 -5.70
N ASP A 71 2.48 -26.61 -6.05
CA ASP A 71 3.73 -27.33 -5.87
C ASP A 71 4.69 -26.81 -6.96
N CYS A 72 5.93 -26.45 -6.62
CA CYS A 72 6.96 -25.94 -7.55
C CYS A 72 7.09 -24.41 -7.69
N ALA A 73 7.18 -23.67 -6.59
CA ALA A 73 7.38 -22.23 -6.66
C ALA A 73 8.69 -21.78 -5.99
N TYR A 74 9.68 -21.42 -6.81
CA TYR A 74 10.90 -20.76 -6.36
C TYR A 74 10.59 -19.32 -5.94
N LYS A 75 11.30 -18.81 -4.94
CA LYS A 75 11.10 -17.42 -4.48
C LYS A 75 11.26 -16.36 -5.55
N ILE A 76 12.01 -16.67 -6.61
CA ILE A 76 12.28 -15.78 -7.72
C ILE A 76 11.06 -15.52 -8.63
N ASP A 77 10.05 -16.41 -8.65
CA ASP A 77 8.88 -16.28 -9.54
C ASP A 77 7.58 -16.88 -8.98
N PHE A 78 7.04 -16.26 -7.92
CA PHE A 78 5.68 -16.55 -7.48
C PHE A 78 4.68 -15.75 -8.31
N GLN A 79 4.26 -16.25 -9.47
CA GLN A 79 3.35 -15.51 -10.38
C GLN A 79 3.87 -14.11 -10.74
N GLY A 80 5.16 -14.00 -11.05
CA GLY A 80 5.85 -12.73 -11.35
C GLY A 80 6.34 -11.98 -10.13
N PHE A 81 5.99 -12.39 -8.90
CA PHE A 81 6.52 -11.79 -7.68
C PHE A 81 7.83 -12.47 -7.25
N ASN A 82 8.90 -11.69 -7.15
CA ASN A 82 10.14 -12.13 -6.52
C ASN A 82 10.07 -11.81 -5.01
N LEU A 83 10.11 -12.85 -4.18
CA LEU A 83 10.10 -12.80 -2.71
C LEU A 83 11.46 -13.11 -2.08
N ASP A 84 12.56 -13.03 -2.83
CA ASP A 84 13.91 -13.11 -2.28
C ASP A 84 14.14 -11.99 -1.27
N ASP A 85 14.79 -12.36 -0.17
CA ASP A 85 15.09 -11.46 0.94
C ASP A 85 16.04 -10.33 0.52
N THR A 86 16.87 -10.56 -0.51
CA THR A 86 17.81 -9.58 -1.04
C THR A 86 17.71 -9.50 -2.55
N ILE A 87 17.41 -8.31 -3.07
CA ILE A 87 17.53 -7.99 -4.49
C ILE A 87 18.53 -6.85 -4.62
N LYS A 88 19.39 -6.94 -5.64
CA LYS A 88 20.35 -5.88 -5.94
C LYS A 88 19.60 -4.64 -6.43
N ASP A 89 20.04 -3.47 -5.96
CA ASP A 89 19.51 -2.16 -6.39
C ASP A 89 18.01 -1.97 -6.09
N GLU A 90 17.47 -2.64 -5.06
CA GLU A 90 16.09 -2.41 -4.62
C GLU A 90 15.90 -1.02 -4.01
N VAL A 91 14.81 -0.35 -4.38
CA VAL A 91 14.53 1.03 -3.95
C VAL A 91 13.66 1.01 -2.69
N GLU A 92 14.19 1.52 -1.58
CA GLU A 92 13.41 1.71 -0.34
C GLU A 92 12.39 2.85 -0.53
N VAL A 93 11.16 2.62 -0.07
CA VAL A 93 10.05 3.58 -0.15
C VAL A 93 9.40 3.75 1.21
N LYS A 94 8.85 4.93 1.47
CA LYS A 94 8.22 5.32 2.73
C LYS A 94 6.78 5.75 2.48
N LYS A 95 5.92 5.60 3.48
CA LYS A 95 4.56 6.14 3.43
C LYS A 95 4.64 7.66 3.52
N LEU A 96 3.88 8.37 2.69
CA LEU A 96 3.85 9.83 2.68
C LEU A 96 3.31 10.46 3.98
N GLY A 97 2.56 9.69 4.78
CA GLY A 97 1.93 10.16 6.01
C GLY A 97 0.51 10.71 5.82
N ILE A 98 -0.02 10.64 4.59
CA ILE A 98 -1.40 10.96 4.24
C ILE A 98 -2.10 9.66 3.81
N GLY A 99 -3.37 9.51 4.17
CA GLY A 99 -4.26 8.47 3.65
C GLY A 99 -5.35 9.10 2.78
N ILE A 100 -5.63 8.50 1.64
CA ILE A 100 -6.68 8.95 0.70
C ILE A 100 -7.82 7.94 0.77
N TYR A 101 -9.03 8.38 1.09
CA TYR A 101 -10.20 7.50 1.03
C TYR A 101 -10.77 7.49 -0.38
N CYS A 102 -10.76 6.33 -1.03
CA CYS A 102 -11.25 6.15 -2.40
C CYS A 102 -11.95 4.79 -2.54
N SER A 103 -13.17 4.77 -3.06
CA SER A 103 -13.90 3.53 -3.37
C SER A 103 -14.03 2.54 -2.21
N GLY A 104 -14.21 3.04 -0.99
CA GLY A 104 -14.30 2.20 0.21
C GLY A 104 -12.96 1.76 0.80
N GLU A 105 -11.84 2.14 0.18
CA GLU A 105 -10.49 1.83 0.64
C GLU A 105 -9.74 3.06 1.15
N ILE A 106 -8.82 2.83 2.08
CA ILE A 106 -7.79 3.80 2.42
C ILE A 106 -6.56 3.46 1.58
N LEU A 107 -6.21 4.38 0.70
CA LEU A 107 -5.05 4.35 -0.16
C LEU A 107 -3.88 5.04 0.55
N ILE A 108 -2.71 4.41 0.51
CA ILE A 108 -1.48 4.88 1.14
C ILE A 108 -0.49 5.22 0.02
N PRO A 109 -0.21 6.51 -0.22
CA PRO A 109 0.86 6.92 -1.13
C PRO A 109 2.22 6.52 -0.59
N LEU A 110 3.07 6.03 -1.49
CA LEU A 110 4.45 5.67 -1.26
C LEU A 110 5.36 6.65 -1.99
N VAL A 111 6.43 7.07 -1.32
CA VAL A 111 7.43 7.99 -1.83
C VAL A 111 8.84 7.46 -1.59
N THR A 112 9.77 7.82 -2.45
CA THR A 112 11.21 7.66 -2.21
C THR A 112 11.70 8.65 -1.14
N GLU A 113 12.97 8.51 -0.73
CA GLU A 113 13.58 9.39 0.27
C GLU A 113 13.61 10.87 -0.15
N ASP A 114 13.82 11.14 -1.43
CA ASP A 114 13.75 12.46 -2.06
C ASP A 114 12.32 12.94 -2.35
N ARG A 115 11.31 12.23 -1.80
CA ARG A 115 9.88 12.54 -1.85
C ARG A 115 9.23 12.48 -3.24
N HIS A 116 9.83 11.80 -4.21
CA HIS A 116 9.11 11.46 -5.45
C HIS A 116 8.06 10.40 -5.18
N MET A 117 6.84 10.62 -5.66
CA MET A 117 5.77 9.62 -5.61
C MET A 117 6.10 8.45 -6.53
N VAL A 118 6.07 7.25 -5.96
CA VAL A 118 6.36 6.01 -6.70
C VAL A 118 5.13 5.13 -6.91
N GLY A 119 4.09 5.35 -6.10
CA GLY A 119 2.77 4.76 -6.32
C GLY A 119 1.94 4.71 -5.05
N ILE A 120 0.92 3.86 -5.06
CA ILE A 120 -0.09 3.77 -4.01
C ILE A 120 -0.32 2.30 -3.68
N ILE A 121 -0.62 1.99 -2.42
CA ILE A 121 -1.09 0.67 -2.00
C ILE A 121 -2.40 0.79 -1.20
N CYS A 122 -3.24 -0.24 -1.22
CA CYS A 122 -4.40 -0.29 -0.34
C CYS A 122 -3.99 -0.68 1.09
N GLN A 123 -4.50 0.03 2.09
CA GLN A 123 -4.25 -0.30 3.49
C GLN A 123 -4.74 -1.72 3.85
N SER A 124 -5.83 -2.19 3.25
CA SER A 124 -6.36 -3.53 3.50
C SER A 124 -5.37 -4.64 3.10
N HIS A 125 -4.51 -4.40 2.10
CA HIS A 125 -3.47 -5.35 1.70
C HIS A 125 -2.40 -5.53 2.80
N LEU A 126 -2.33 -4.62 3.77
CA LEU A 126 -1.43 -4.73 4.91
C LEU A 126 -2.07 -5.40 6.13
N ALA A 127 -3.38 -5.70 6.09
CA ALA A 127 -4.11 -6.27 7.23
C ALA A 127 -3.49 -7.58 7.78
N PRO A 128 -2.97 -8.51 6.95
CA PRO A 128 -2.30 -9.71 7.47
C PRO A 128 -0.99 -9.41 8.22
N LEU A 129 -0.39 -8.23 8.00
CA LEU A 129 0.87 -7.81 8.64
C LEU A 129 0.66 -6.71 9.69
N GLU A 130 -0.59 -6.32 9.99
CA GLU A 130 -0.90 -5.13 10.80
C GLU A 130 -0.21 -5.15 12.17
N ASP A 131 -0.25 -6.28 12.87
CA ASP A 131 0.36 -6.41 14.20
C ASP A 131 1.91 -6.32 14.12
N GLU A 132 2.51 -6.80 13.04
CA GLU A 132 3.96 -6.67 12.84
C GLU A 132 4.36 -5.25 12.51
N ILE A 133 3.55 -4.54 11.71
CA ILE A 133 3.76 -3.14 11.38
C ILE A 133 3.66 -2.26 12.62
N LYS A 134 2.74 -2.55 13.54
CA LYS A 134 2.55 -1.78 14.77
C LYS A 134 3.62 -2.06 15.83
N ASN A 135 4.04 -3.32 15.96
CA ASN A 135 4.87 -3.75 17.08
C ASN A 135 6.36 -3.87 16.75
N ASN A 136 6.77 -3.62 15.50
CA ASN A 136 8.15 -3.82 15.07
C ASN A 136 8.71 -2.59 14.35
N GLY A 137 9.78 -2.00 14.91
CA GLY A 137 10.47 -0.84 14.34
C GLY A 137 11.28 -1.11 13.07
N PHE A 138 11.38 -2.38 12.62
CA PHE A 138 12.18 -2.76 11.45
C PHE A 138 11.36 -3.03 10.18
N ILE A 139 10.09 -2.61 10.14
CA ILE A 139 9.31 -2.72 8.90
C ILE A 139 9.77 -1.68 7.88
N ARG A 140 10.13 -2.16 6.68
CA ARG A 140 10.50 -1.34 5.54
C ARG A 140 9.76 -1.79 4.29
N TYR A 141 9.55 -0.87 3.35
CA TYR A 141 8.88 -1.13 2.08
C TYR A 141 9.88 -0.92 0.95
N TYR A 142 9.86 -1.79 -0.05
CA TYR A 142 10.73 -1.65 -1.23
C TYR A 142 9.92 -1.83 -2.50
N GLN A 143 10.22 -1.00 -3.50
CA GLN A 143 9.63 -1.13 -4.83
C GLN A 143 10.35 -2.24 -5.61
N ARG A 144 9.57 -3.07 -6.29
CA ARG A 144 10.04 -4.06 -7.26
C ARG A 144 9.17 -4.02 -8.52
N LYS A 145 9.65 -4.67 -9.57
CA LYS A 145 8.92 -4.80 -10.85
C LYS A 145 8.87 -6.26 -11.24
N GLN A 146 7.72 -6.69 -11.76
CA GLN A 146 7.59 -7.97 -12.43
C GLN A 146 8.26 -7.90 -13.82
N THR A 147 8.40 -9.03 -14.50
CA THR A 147 9.04 -9.12 -15.83
C THR A 147 8.31 -8.29 -16.90
N ASP A 148 7.01 -8.08 -16.74
CA ASP A 148 6.18 -7.24 -17.63
C ASP A 148 6.27 -5.73 -17.29
N GLY A 149 7.03 -5.36 -16.27
CA GLY A 149 7.17 -3.98 -15.78
C GLY A 149 6.16 -3.57 -14.71
N THR A 150 5.17 -4.42 -14.39
CA THR A 150 4.17 -4.15 -13.34
C THR A 150 4.84 -3.93 -12.00
N VAL A 151 4.54 -2.78 -11.37
CA VAL A 151 5.12 -2.40 -10.08
C VAL A 151 4.40 -3.10 -8.93
N TYR A 152 5.18 -3.62 -8.00
CA TYR A 152 4.69 -4.10 -6.71
C TYR A 152 5.64 -3.67 -5.60
N TYR A 153 5.18 -3.81 -4.36
CA TYR A 153 5.95 -3.43 -3.18
C TYR A 153 6.13 -4.63 -2.27
N VAL A 154 7.36 -4.84 -1.79
CA VAL A 154 7.61 -5.85 -0.76
C VAL A 154 7.65 -5.18 0.61
N VAL A 155 7.01 -5.84 1.57
CA VAL A 155 7.06 -5.47 2.99
C VAL A 155 8.09 -6.35 3.65
N LYS A 156 9.16 -5.77 4.17
CA LYS A 156 10.22 -6.48 4.87
C LYS A 156 10.18 -6.23 6.37
N ASN A 157 10.57 -7.23 7.13
CA ASN A 157 10.84 -7.14 8.55
C ASN A 157 12.32 -7.49 8.77
N GLY A 158 13.14 -6.46 9.01
CA GLY A 158 14.59 -6.58 8.86
C GLY A 158 14.94 -6.93 7.41
N MET A 159 15.67 -8.01 7.19
CA MET A 159 16.03 -8.49 5.84
C MET A 159 14.97 -9.40 5.22
N ARG A 160 14.02 -9.92 6.01
CA ARG A 160 13.08 -10.94 5.53
C ARG A 160 11.87 -10.34 4.83
N VAL A 161 11.57 -10.79 3.63
CA VAL A 161 10.33 -10.44 2.91
C VAL A 161 9.15 -11.13 3.58
N ARG A 162 8.16 -10.33 3.98
CA ARG A 162 6.95 -10.80 4.69
C ARG A 162 5.71 -10.76 3.82
N ALA A 163 5.68 -9.86 2.84
CA ALA A 163 4.67 -9.87 1.80
C ALA A 163 5.18 -9.17 0.53
N ALA A 164 4.55 -9.48 -0.60
CA ALA A 164 4.48 -8.61 -1.77
C ALA A 164 3.04 -8.12 -1.94
N VAL A 165 2.85 -6.84 -2.22
CA VAL A 165 1.55 -6.21 -2.43
C VAL A 165 1.57 -5.45 -3.74
N MET A 166 0.54 -5.62 -4.56
CA MET A 166 0.41 -4.91 -5.82
C MET A 166 0.24 -3.40 -5.60
N ALA A 167 0.75 -2.61 -6.53
CA ALA A 167 0.38 -1.22 -6.64
C ALA A 167 -1.12 -1.08 -6.92
N TYR A 168 -1.74 -0.06 -6.34
CA TYR A 168 -3.11 0.31 -6.62
C TYR A 168 -3.14 1.20 -7.87
N THR A 169 -3.91 0.79 -8.87
CA THR A 169 -4.23 1.61 -10.04
C THR A 169 -5.37 2.55 -9.69
N VAL A 170 -5.08 3.84 -9.63
CA VAL A 170 -6.10 4.87 -9.38
C VAL A 170 -7.00 4.95 -10.62
N PRO A 171 -8.33 4.82 -10.47
CA PRO A 171 -9.24 5.03 -11.60
C PRO A 171 -9.21 6.49 -12.07
N ASP A 172 -9.38 6.73 -13.37
CA ASP A 172 -9.31 8.06 -13.99
C ASP A 172 -10.17 9.12 -13.28
N TYR A 173 -11.39 8.75 -12.84
CA TYR A 173 -12.28 9.69 -12.14
C TYR A 173 -11.73 10.11 -10.77
N ALA A 174 -11.02 9.21 -10.07
CA ALA A 174 -10.43 9.49 -8.77
C ALA A 174 -9.16 10.33 -8.93
N GLU A 175 -8.39 10.08 -9.98
CA GLU A 175 -7.25 10.91 -10.35
C GLU A 175 -7.67 12.35 -10.64
N ALA A 176 -8.70 12.55 -11.47
CA ALA A 176 -9.25 13.87 -11.77
C ALA A 176 -9.70 14.62 -10.50
N LYS A 177 -10.32 13.91 -9.55
CA LYS A 177 -10.73 14.49 -8.26
C LYS A 177 -9.57 14.86 -7.34
N LEU A 178 -8.48 14.09 -7.37
CA LEU A 178 -7.26 14.43 -6.63
C LEU A 178 -6.58 15.66 -7.23
N GLN A 179 -6.54 15.78 -8.56
CA GLN A 179 -6.00 16.96 -9.24
C GLN A 179 -6.84 18.22 -8.93
N GLU A 180 -8.16 18.12 -8.94
CA GLU A 180 -9.07 19.20 -8.54
C GLU A 180 -8.80 19.64 -7.08
N LEU A 181 -8.62 18.68 -6.16
CA LEU A 181 -8.29 18.99 -4.76
C LEU A 181 -6.95 19.73 -4.63
N VAL A 182 -5.92 19.30 -5.38
CA VAL A 182 -4.62 19.99 -5.38
C VAL A 182 -4.75 21.43 -5.89
N ALA A 183 -5.57 21.67 -6.91
CA ALA A 183 -5.83 23.02 -7.43
C ALA A 183 -6.53 23.91 -6.38
N MET A 184 -7.61 23.40 -5.74
CA MET A 184 -8.31 24.14 -4.67
C MET A 184 -7.40 24.47 -3.48
N LEU A 185 -6.50 23.56 -3.12
CA LEU A 185 -5.51 23.80 -2.08
C LEU A 185 -4.50 24.88 -2.47
N ALA A 186 -4.09 24.94 -3.74
CA ALA A 186 -3.20 26.00 -4.21
C ALA A 186 -3.87 27.38 -4.18
N GLU A 187 -5.14 27.48 -4.59
CA GLU A 187 -5.90 28.73 -4.58
C GLU A 187 -6.13 29.28 -3.16
N THR A 188 -6.43 28.41 -2.20
CA THR A 188 -6.63 28.80 -0.80
C THR A 188 -5.37 29.36 -0.14
N HIS A 189 -4.17 28.93 -0.55
CA HIS A 189 -2.91 29.49 -0.04
C HIS A 189 -2.54 30.85 -0.66
N ILE A 190 -3.06 31.18 -1.84
CA ILE A 190 -2.82 32.47 -2.49
C ILE A 190 -3.71 33.56 -1.87
N GLY A 191 -4.95 33.23 -1.48
CA GLY A 191 -5.90 34.17 -0.88
C GLY A 191 -5.53 34.68 0.52
N GLU A 192 -4.61 34.03 1.23
CA GLU A 192 -4.14 34.46 2.57
C GLU A 192 -2.92 35.41 2.51
N GLN A 193 -2.30 35.63 1.34
CA GLN A 193 -1.14 36.53 1.19
C GLN A 193 -1.48 37.94 0.70
N GLU A 194 -2.75 38.25 0.43
CA GLU A 194 -3.21 39.57 -0.04
C GLU A 194 -3.98 40.38 1.03
N GLU A 195 -3.48 40.46 2.27
CA GLU A 195 -3.78 41.64 3.10
C GLU A 195 -2.67 42.67 2.86
N PRO A 196 -2.96 43.83 2.23
CA PRO A 196 -1.97 44.89 2.16
C PRO A 196 -1.69 45.38 3.58
N GLU A 197 -0.42 45.29 4.00
CA GLU A 197 0.06 46.05 5.16
C GLU A 197 -0.22 47.54 4.88
N GLN A 198 -1.34 48.05 5.40
CA GLN A 198 -1.51 49.49 5.55
C GLN A 198 -0.46 49.94 6.57
N THR A 199 0.68 50.38 6.04
CA THR A 199 1.69 51.06 6.83
C THR A 199 1.10 52.40 7.28
N PHE A 200 1.37 52.75 8.55
CA PHE A 200 0.82 53.94 9.23
C PHE A 200 1.20 55.29 8.58
N ASP A 201 1.96 55.30 7.49
CA ASP A 201 2.43 56.50 6.80
C ASP A 201 1.37 57.16 5.90
N ASP A 202 0.31 56.45 5.51
CA ASP A 202 -0.72 57.00 4.61
C ASP A 202 -1.74 57.93 5.33
N LEU A 203 -1.69 58.04 6.66
CA LEU A 203 -2.60 58.90 7.45
C LEU A 203 -2.10 60.34 7.65
N ASN A 204 -0.86 60.65 7.28
CA ASN A 204 -0.28 61.99 7.47
C ASN A 204 -0.22 62.82 6.19
N ALA A 205 -0.54 62.26 5.02
CA ALA A 205 -0.51 63.01 3.76
C ALA A 205 -1.76 63.90 3.53
N GLU A 206 -2.87 63.68 4.24
CA GLU A 206 -4.11 64.46 4.05
C GLU A 206 -4.27 65.66 5.00
N LYS A 207 -3.32 65.94 5.90
CA LYS A 207 -3.42 67.09 6.83
C LYS A 207 -2.66 68.35 6.43
N ASP A 208 -1.79 68.30 5.43
CA ASP A 208 -0.96 69.45 5.04
C ASP A 208 -1.49 70.25 3.83
N SER A 209 -2.65 69.90 3.28
CA SER A 209 -3.25 70.62 2.13
C SER A 209 -4.31 71.66 2.46
N GLU A 210 -4.65 71.92 3.73
CA GLU A 210 -5.64 72.95 4.12
C GLU A 210 -5.03 74.26 4.69
N GLN A 211 -3.74 74.54 4.49
CA GLN A 211 -3.16 75.84 4.82
C GLN A 211 -2.26 76.38 3.72
N GLN A 212 -2.84 76.75 2.56
CA GLN A 212 -2.33 77.82 1.69
C GLN A 212 -3.34 78.11 0.56
N GLU A 213 -4.30 79.01 0.82
CA GLU A 213 -4.65 80.21 0.03
C GLU A 213 -5.94 80.87 0.57
#